data_AF-A0A7S0X9S2-F1
#
_entry.id   AF-A0A7S0X9S2-F1
#
_cell.length_a   1.000
_cell.length_b   1.000
_cell.length_c   1.000
_cell.angle_alpha   90.00
_cell.angle_beta   90.00
_cell.angle_gamma   90.00
#
_symmetry.space_group_name_H-M   'P 1'
#
loop_
_entity.id
_entity.type
_entity.pdbx_description
1 polymer ?
#
loop_
_entity_poly.entity_id
_entity_poly.type
_entity_poly.pdbx_seq_one_letter_code
_entity_poly.pdbx_strand_id
1 'polypeptide(L)'
;WPALVTEFADPLPSDDSLELKQARAVLKQTQLEIQPLGLAFDAEVHGWLASSFHAQLDGLGAALVIATAEDGTVFGGYNPKGWLGYGEWLDAISAFLFVYPKKGGAGGVPIKLAKVGGSGMAIVDEDQKGPTWGPDGLTMDLENRVAKCRLGSYYDTMPDGGKSMFGGGRSIGTGGGGGKVPLQSLRVYVALGQSDLAKNYVPNLFQWQPGELEKIRENDGKSVEPDSKVPRKTDKSTGGGAGFKFPWQK
;
A
#
# COMPACT_ATOMS: atom_id res chain seq x y z
N TRP A 1 -12.85 16.02 3.57
CA TRP A 1 -14.16 15.36 3.45
C TRP A 1 -13.98 13.86 3.50
N PRO A 2 -14.87 13.09 4.15
CA PRO A 2 -14.87 11.63 4.07
C PRO A 2 -15.06 11.13 2.64
N ALA A 3 -14.67 9.88 2.38
CA ALA A 3 -14.88 9.25 1.07
C ALA A 3 -16.37 8.95 0.81
N LEU A 4 -16.87 9.23 -0.40
CA LEU A 4 -18.19 8.77 -0.82
C LEU A 4 -18.11 7.30 -1.21
N VAL A 5 -18.89 6.44 -0.57
CA VAL A 5 -18.85 4.98 -0.82
C VAL A 5 -19.97 4.47 -1.72
N THR A 6 -20.99 5.29 -1.97
CA THR A 6 -22.17 4.94 -2.77
C THR A 6 -22.19 5.60 -4.15
N GLU A 7 -21.23 6.47 -4.45
CA GLU A 7 -21.11 7.17 -5.71
C GLU A 7 -19.79 6.83 -6.40
N PHE A 8 -19.82 6.85 -7.73
CA PHE A 8 -18.72 6.43 -8.59
C PHE A 8 -18.43 7.54 -9.60
N ALA A 9 -17.16 7.71 -9.98
CA ALA A 9 -16.79 8.74 -10.95
C ALA A 9 -16.95 8.21 -12.38
N ASP A 10 -17.38 9.10 -13.27
CA ASP A 10 -17.46 8.81 -14.70
C ASP A 10 -16.07 8.70 -15.32
N PRO A 11 -15.89 7.83 -16.33
CA PRO A 11 -14.63 7.71 -17.07
C PRO A 11 -14.25 9.04 -17.74
N LEU A 12 -12.97 9.39 -17.67
CA LEU A 12 -12.41 10.52 -18.42
C LEU A 12 -11.95 10.07 -19.82
N PRO A 13 -11.82 11.01 -20.78
CA PRO A 13 -11.24 10.70 -22.09
C PRO A 13 -9.83 10.11 -22.03
N SER A 14 -9.07 10.41 -20.97
CA SER A 14 -7.74 9.85 -20.73
C SER A 14 -7.74 8.40 -20.24
N ASP A 15 -8.89 7.87 -19.80
CA ASP A 15 -9.01 6.53 -19.24
C ASP A 15 -9.22 5.52 -20.38
N ASP A 16 -8.15 5.25 -21.14
CA ASP A 16 -8.15 4.46 -22.37
C ASP A 16 -8.26 2.94 -22.15
N SER A 17 -7.80 2.44 -21.00
CA SER A 17 -7.81 1.04 -20.62
C SER A 17 -8.95 0.69 -19.67
N LEU A 18 -9.33 -0.61 -19.63
CA LEU A 18 -10.32 -1.10 -18.67
C LEU A 18 -9.86 -0.85 -17.23
N GLU A 19 -8.57 -1.05 -16.95
CA GLU A 19 -8.00 -0.85 -15.62
C GLU A 19 -8.10 0.61 -15.18
N LEU A 20 -7.82 1.58 -16.07
CA LEU A 20 -8.00 3.00 -15.76
C LEU A 20 -9.46 3.38 -15.54
N LYS A 21 -10.40 2.77 -16.26
CA LYS A 21 -11.84 2.96 -16.02
C LYS A 21 -12.25 2.40 -14.65
N GLN A 22 -11.71 1.24 -14.26
CA GLN A 22 -11.92 0.67 -12.93
C GLN A 22 -11.27 1.54 -11.83
N ALA A 23 -10.08 2.07 -12.09
CA ALA A 23 -9.42 3.03 -11.21
C ALA A 23 -10.31 4.25 -11.02
N ARG A 24 -10.79 4.84 -12.12
CA ARG A 24 -11.66 6.02 -12.11
C ARG A 24 -12.93 5.80 -11.31
N ALA A 25 -13.62 4.68 -11.51
CA ALA A 25 -14.91 4.41 -10.88
C ALA A 25 -14.91 4.63 -9.36
N VAL A 26 -13.82 4.26 -8.67
CA VAL A 26 -13.73 4.41 -7.21
C VAL A 26 -13.30 5.80 -6.74
N LEU A 27 -12.88 6.71 -7.63
CA LEU A 27 -12.24 7.98 -7.29
C LEU A 27 -13.21 9.16 -7.09
N LYS A 28 -14.51 8.92 -7.01
CA LYS A 28 -15.49 9.97 -6.70
C LYS A 28 -15.15 10.70 -5.39
N GLN A 29 -15.17 12.03 -5.43
CA GLN A 29 -14.83 12.95 -4.34
C GLN A 29 -13.38 12.76 -3.83
N THR A 30 -12.44 12.51 -4.73
CA THR A 30 -11.00 12.42 -4.41
C THR A 30 -10.19 13.49 -5.14
N GLN A 31 -8.95 13.69 -4.71
CA GLN A 31 -7.99 14.58 -5.40
C GLN A 31 -7.69 14.10 -6.82
N LEU A 32 -7.89 12.80 -7.08
CA LEU A 32 -7.62 12.18 -8.36
C LEU A 32 -8.85 12.17 -9.29
N GLU A 33 -10.06 12.50 -8.82
CA GLU A 33 -11.34 12.33 -9.56
C GLU A 33 -11.30 12.85 -10.99
N ILE A 34 -10.72 14.03 -11.18
CA ILE A 34 -10.68 14.75 -12.47
C ILE A 34 -9.28 14.84 -13.07
N GLN A 35 -8.29 14.18 -12.44
CA GLN A 35 -6.91 14.21 -12.90
C GLN A 35 -6.63 13.05 -13.86
N PRO A 36 -5.85 13.26 -14.94
CA PRO A 36 -5.31 12.15 -15.72
C PRO A 36 -4.49 11.24 -14.81
N LEU A 37 -4.71 9.93 -14.89
CA LEU A 37 -4.01 8.95 -14.08
C LEU A 37 -2.80 8.40 -14.83
N GLY A 38 -1.71 8.22 -14.12
CA GLY A 38 -0.48 7.59 -14.62
C GLY A 38 -0.11 6.39 -13.77
N LEU A 39 0.39 5.33 -14.42
CA LEU A 39 0.95 4.17 -13.75
C LEU A 39 2.30 4.54 -13.15
N ALA A 40 2.35 4.73 -11.84
CA ALA A 40 3.59 5.06 -11.13
C ALA A 40 4.37 3.80 -10.74
N PHE A 41 3.67 2.73 -10.36
CA PHE A 41 4.31 1.48 -9.96
C PHE A 41 3.59 0.26 -10.52
N ASP A 42 4.33 -0.70 -11.07
CA ASP A 42 3.85 -2.04 -11.40
C ASP A 42 4.83 -3.05 -10.77
N ALA A 43 4.35 -3.89 -9.86
CA ALA A 43 5.19 -4.87 -9.15
C ALA A 43 5.87 -5.87 -10.10
N GLU A 44 5.27 -6.17 -11.25
CA GLU A 44 5.86 -7.08 -12.26
C GLU A 44 7.01 -6.42 -13.04
N VAL A 45 7.05 -5.09 -13.09
CA VAL A 45 8.10 -4.31 -13.78
C VAL A 45 9.15 -3.80 -12.79
N HIS A 46 8.70 -3.29 -11.66
CA HIS A 46 9.53 -2.61 -10.67
C HIS A 46 10.06 -3.56 -9.58
N GLY A 47 9.41 -4.70 -9.37
CA GLY A 47 9.79 -5.69 -8.38
C GLY A 47 8.81 -5.74 -7.21
N TRP A 48 8.94 -6.79 -6.39
CA TRP A 48 8.03 -7.09 -5.27
C TRP A 48 8.63 -6.74 -3.91
N LEU A 49 9.58 -5.81 -3.85
CA LEU A 49 10.18 -5.37 -2.59
C LEU A 49 9.58 -4.07 -2.10
N ALA A 50 9.49 -3.92 -0.77
CA ALA A 50 9.10 -2.66 -0.14
C ALA A 50 10.06 -1.52 -0.52
N SER A 51 11.36 -1.80 -0.60
CA SER A 51 12.38 -0.84 -1.05
C SER A 51 12.09 -0.31 -2.45
N SER A 52 11.70 -1.16 -3.41
CA SER A 52 11.34 -0.77 -4.77
C SER A 52 10.03 0.03 -4.82
N PHE A 53 9.09 -0.28 -3.92
CA PHE A 53 7.83 0.46 -3.80
C PHE A 53 8.07 1.88 -3.30
N HIS A 54 8.78 2.04 -2.19
CA HIS A 54 9.11 3.34 -1.58
C HIS A 54 9.99 4.18 -2.49
N ALA A 55 10.98 3.52 -3.10
CA ALA A 55 11.75 4.09 -4.18
C ALA A 55 10.83 4.78 -5.21
N GLN A 56 9.86 4.07 -5.76
CA GLN A 56 9.09 4.59 -6.87
C GLN A 56 8.00 5.61 -6.47
N LEU A 57 7.45 5.52 -5.26
CA LEU A 57 6.19 6.18 -4.91
C LEU A 57 6.32 7.28 -3.85
N ASP A 58 7.42 7.33 -3.11
CA ASP A 58 7.60 8.33 -2.07
C ASP A 58 7.60 9.74 -2.67
N GLY A 59 6.83 10.64 -2.06
CA GLY A 59 6.71 12.03 -2.49
C GLY A 59 5.79 12.29 -3.69
N LEU A 60 5.14 11.27 -4.28
CA LEU A 60 4.21 11.47 -5.40
C LEU A 60 2.82 11.97 -4.99
N GLY A 61 2.50 11.97 -3.70
CA GLY A 61 1.23 12.43 -3.16
C GLY A 61 0.10 11.40 -3.31
N ALA A 62 -1.13 11.87 -3.51
CA ALA A 62 -2.31 11.02 -3.50
C ALA A 62 -2.24 9.90 -4.55
N ALA A 63 -2.57 8.69 -4.14
CA ALA A 63 -2.37 7.49 -4.93
C ALA A 63 -3.51 6.47 -4.75
N LEU A 64 -3.78 5.71 -5.81
CA LEU A 64 -4.69 4.58 -5.80
C LEU A 64 -3.90 3.30 -6.07
N VAL A 65 -4.00 2.32 -5.16
CA VAL A 65 -3.44 0.99 -5.39
C VAL A 65 -4.53 0.07 -5.89
N ILE A 66 -4.23 -0.66 -6.97
CA ILE A 66 -5.07 -1.73 -7.53
C ILE A 66 -4.26 -3.01 -7.51
N ALA A 67 -4.82 -4.05 -6.90
CA ALA A 67 -4.23 -5.36 -6.84
C ALA A 67 -5.21 -6.41 -7.39
N THR A 68 -4.66 -7.40 -8.08
CA THR A 68 -5.41 -8.59 -8.50
C THR A 68 -4.87 -9.80 -7.76
N ALA A 69 -5.74 -10.53 -7.07
CA ALA A 69 -5.38 -11.81 -6.46
C ALA A 69 -5.34 -12.93 -7.51
N GLU A 70 -4.62 -14.02 -7.25
CA GLU A 70 -4.56 -15.18 -8.16
C GLU A 70 -5.93 -15.82 -8.44
N ASP A 71 -6.91 -15.56 -7.56
CA ASP A 71 -8.27 -16.06 -7.69
C ASP A 71 -9.19 -15.12 -8.49
N GLY A 72 -8.61 -14.09 -9.13
CA GLY A 72 -9.27 -13.09 -9.96
C GLY A 72 -9.93 -11.94 -9.21
N THR A 73 -9.81 -11.88 -7.87
CA THR A 73 -10.37 -10.76 -7.10
C THR A 73 -9.57 -9.49 -7.38
N VAL A 74 -10.24 -8.42 -7.81
CA VAL A 74 -9.64 -7.08 -7.96
C VAL A 74 -10.03 -6.23 -6.76
N PHE A 75 -9.05 -5.65 -6.08
CA PHE A 75 -9.25 -4.88 -4.85
C PHE A 75 -8.14 -3.86 -4.66
N GLY A 76 -8.26 -3.01 -3.65
CA GLY A 76 -7.21 -2.06 -3.34
C GLY A 76 -7.63 -1.02 -2.32
N GLY A 77 -6.90 0.08 -2.32
CA GLY A 77 -7.14 1.19 -1.42
C GLY A 77 -6.65 2.51 -2.00
N TYR A 78 -7.33 3.57 -1.60
CA TYR A 78 -6.94 4.94 -1.91
C TYR A 78 -6.19 5.54 -0.72
N ASN A 79 -5.03 6.12 -1.01
CA ASN A 79 -4.22 6.86 -0.05
C ASN A 79 -4.21 8.35 -0.44
N PRO A 80 -4.91 9.23 0.28
CA PRO A 80 -4.95 10.66 -0.03
C PRO A 80 -3.68 11.43 0.35
N LYS A 81 -2.75 10.80 1.09
CA LYS A 81 -1.51 11.41 1.57
C LYS A 81 -0.30 11.03 0.72
N GLY A 82 -0.32 9.83 0.14
CA GLY A 82 0.87 9.23 -0.46
C GLY A 82 1.76 8.58 0.60
N TRP A 83 3.00 8.32 0.21
CA TRP A 83 4.04 7.74 1.04
C TRP A 83 5.25 8.66 1.13
N LEU A 84 5.97 8.57 2.24
CA LEU A 84 7.23 9.25 2.51
C LEU A 84 8.29 8.31 3.10
N GLY A 85 7.89 7.14 3.64
CA GLY A 85 8.81 6.15 4.19
C GLY A 85 9.42 6.54 5.55
N TYR A 86 8.77 7.40 6.34
CA TYR A 86 9.32 7.87 7.63
C TYR A 86 8.86 7.07 8.86
N GLY A 87 8.12 5.98 8.67
CA GLY A 87 7.60 5.17 9.79
C GLY A 87 6.40 5.80 10.49
N GLU A 88 5.60 6.59 9.78
CA GLU A 88 4.50 7.37 10.34
C GLU A 88 3.14 6.70 10.19
N TRP A 89 2.23 7.08 11.08
CA TRP A 89 0.85 6.60 11.11
C TRP A 89 -0.04 7.79 10.79
N LEU A 90 -0.53 7.84 9.55
CA LEU A 90 -1.13 9.05 9.00
C LEU A 90 -2.65 9.08 9.18
N ASP A 91 -3.13 10.27 9.53
CA ASP A 91 -4.55 10.60 9.62
C ASP A 91 -5.14 10.89 8.24
N ALA A 92 -6.16 10.11 7.86
CA ALA A 92 -6.81 10.26 6.56
C ALA A 92 -8.26 9.75 6.56
N ILE A 93 -9.22 10.61 6.93
CA ILE A 93 -10.66 10.25 6.89
C ILE A 93 -11.19 10.03 5.46
N SER A 94 -10.48 10.55 4.45
CA SER A 94 -10.79 10.34 3.03
C SER A 94 -10.17 9.08 2.45
N ALA A 95 -9.35 8.34 3.22
CA ALA A 95 -8.87 7.03 2.80
C ALA A 95 -10.04 6.03 2.77
N PHE A 96 -9.99 5.11 1.82
CA PHE A 96 -10.98 4.05 1.69
C PHE A 96 -10.35 2.81 1.05
N LEU A 97 -10.98 1.67 1.29
CA LEU A 97 -10.70 0.42 0.61
C LEU A 97 -11.77 0.15 -0.44
N PHE A 98 -11.47 -0.72 -1.40
CA PHE A 98 -12.49 -1.19 -2.33
C PHE A 98 -12.21 -2.62 -2.81
N VAL A 99 -13.28 -3.28 -3.26
CA VAL A 99 -13.21 -4.60 -3.90
C VAL A 99 -14.26 -4.69 -5.01
N TYR A 100 -13.88 -5.28 -6.13
CA TYR A 100 -14.78 -5.67 -7.20
C TYR A 100 -15.32 -7.09 -6.93
N PRO A 101 -16.64 -7.27 -6.75
CA PRO A 101 -17.21 -8.59 -6.49
C PRO A 101 -16.96 -9.54 -7.66
N LYS A 102 -16.55 -10.79 -7.37
CA LYS A 102 -16.32 -11.82 -8.41
C LYS A 102 -17.51 -12.03 -9.35
N LYS A 103 -18.73 -11.96 -8.82
CA LYS A 103 -19.97 -12.10 -9.61
C LYS A 103 -20.22 -10.93 -10.58
N GLY A 104 -19.50 -9.82 -10.45
CA GLY A 104 -19.54 -8.69 -11.38
C GLY A 104 -18.42 -8.69 -12.43
N GLY A 105 -17.43 -9.57 -12.32
CA GLY A 105 -16.23 -9.56 -13.16
C GLY A 105 -15.45 -8.22 -13.09
N ALA A 106 -14.47 -8.04 -13.99
CA ALA A 106 -13.68 -6.82 -14.14
C ALA A 106 -14.49 -5.58 -14.61
N GLY A 107 -15.82 -5.64 -14.58
CA GLY A 107 -16.72 -4.54 -14.94
C GLY A 107 -17.90 -4.34 -13.98
N GLY A 108 -17.88 -4.97 -12.81
CA GLY A 108 -18.92 -4.82 -11.79
C GLY A 108 -18.83 -3.50 -11.03
N VAL A 109 -19.90 -3.13 -10.31
CA VAL A 109 -19.88 -1.99 -9.39
C VAL A 109 -18.98 -2.33 -8.19
N PRO A 110 -17.94 -1.53 -7.88
CA PRO A 110 -17.07 -1.81 -6.76
C PRO A 110 -17.78 -1.52 -5.44
N ILE A 111 -17.44 -2.28 -4.41
CA ILE A 111 -17.82 -2.00 -3.03
C ILE A 111 -16.71 -1.14 -2.44
N LYS A 112 -17.05 0.06 -1.95
CA LYS A 112 -16.11 0.95 -1.24
C LYS A 112 -16.36 0.87 0.27
N LEU A 113 -15.28 0.86 1.05
CA LEU A 113 -15.29 0.73 2.50
C LEU A 113 -14.59 1.95 3.09
N ALA A 114 -15.34 2.81 3.78
CA ALA A 114 -14.82 4.05 4.34
C ALA A 114 -13.95 3.78 5.57
N LYS A 115 -13.08 4.75 5.89
CA LYS A 115 -12.43 4.83 7.20
C LYS A 115 -13.48 5.04 8.29
N VAL A 116 -13.43 4.22 9.35
CA VAL A 116 -14.30 4.27 10.54
C VAL A 116 -13.48 4.47 11.81
N GLY A 117 -14.13 4.85 12.92
CA GLY A 117 -13.45 5.06 14.21
C GLY A 117 -12.58 6.32 14.28
N GLY A 118 -12.84 7.32 13.43
CA GLY A 118 -12.06 8.57 13.34
C GLY A 118 -11.00 8.56 12.22
N SER A 119 -10.28 9.68 12.05
CA SER A 119 -9.24 9.84 11.02
C SER A 119 -7.95 9.07 11.33
N GLY A 120 -7.72 8.80 12.62
CA GLY A 120 -6.48 8.23 13.14
C GLY A 120 -6.10 6.90 12.52
N MET A 121 -4.79 6.71 12.33
CA MET A 121 -4.20 5.44 11.88
C MET A 121 -4.85 4.91 10.59
N ALA A 122 -5.11 5.81 9.63
CA ALA A 122 -5.73 5.42 8.38
C ALA A 122 -4.72 4.76 7.43
N ILE A 123 -3.49 5.26 7.42
CA ILE A 123 -2.38 4.75 6.61
C ILE A 123 -1.20 4.46 7.54
N VAL A 124 -0.52 3.35 7.31
CA VAL A 124 0.75 3.02 7.96
C VAL A 124 1.83 3.14 6.89
N ASP A 125 2.74 4.09 7.06
CA ASP A 125 3.80 4.45 6.13
C ASP A 125 5.16 4.08 6.73
N GLU A 126 5.53 2.80 6.60
CA GLU A 126 6.82 2.26 7.05
C GLU A 126 7.65 1.85 5.83
N ASP A 127 8.88 2.33 5.73
CA ASP A 127 9.82 2.10 4.63
C ASP A 127 10.11 0.62 4.32
N GLN A 128 10.02 -0.24 5.34
CA GLN A 128 10.24 -1.68 5.22
C GLN A 128 8.94 -2.47 4.93
N LYS A 129 7.82 -1.80 4.67
CA LYS A 129 6.53 -2.46 4.39
C LYS A 129 5.94 -1.99 3.07
N GLY A 130 5.13 -2.85 2.48
CA GLY A 130 4.26 -2.45 1.38
C GLY A 130 3.08 -1.58 1.86
N PRO A 131 2.22 -1.15 0.93
CA PRO A 131 1.13 -0.25 1.24
C PRO A 131 0.15 -0.86 2.24
N THR A 132 -0.14 -0.10 3.30
CA THR A 132 -0.94 -0.57 4.43
C THR A 132 -1.98 0.48 4.86
N TRP A 133 -3.23 0.05 4.95
CA TRP A 133 -4.38 0.85 5.39
C TRP A 133 -4.87 0.37 6.74
N GLY A 134 -4.51 1.13 7.77
CA GLY A 134 -4.69 0.74 9.15
C GLY A 134 -3.87 -0.50 9.53
N PRO A 135 -3.71 -0.78 10.83
CA PRO A 135 -2.97 -1.94 11.32
C PRO A 135 -3.45 -3.30 10.81
N ASP A 136 -4.76 -3.44 10.61
CA ASP A 136 -5.38 -4.71 10.18
C ASP A 136 -6.35 -4.55 8.99
N GLY A 137 -6.63 -3.33 8.52
CA GLY A 137 -7.61 -3.06 7.46
C GLY A 137 -7.25 -3.72 6.14
N LEU A 138 -6.14 -3.31 5.54
CA LEU A 138 -5.54 -3.94 4.36
C LEU A 138 -4.02 -3.79 4.41
N THR A 139 -3.30 -4.90 4.29
CA THR A 139 -1.83 -4.92 4.22
C THR A 139 -1.41 -5.68 2.96
N MET A 140 -0.56 -5.05 2.14
CA MET A 140 0.08 -5.70 1.00
C MET A 140 1.52 -6.09 1.39
N ASP A 141 1.74 -7.38 1.56
CA ASP A 141 3.04 -7.98 1.83
C ASP A 141 3.68 -8.31 0.49
N LEU A 142 4.47 -7.37 -0.05
CA LEU A 142 5.00 -7.45 -1.40
C LEU A 142 5.96 -8.64 -1.55
N GLU A 143 6.86 -8.84 -0.59
CA GLU A 143 7.87 -9.90 -0.63
C GLU A 143 7.25 -11.29 -0.66
N ASN A 144 6.22 -11.51 0.17
CA ASN A 144 5.49 -12.76 0.20
C ASN A 144 4.37 -12.83 -0.85
N ARG A 145 4.19 -11.77 -1.65
CA ARG A 145 3.13 -11.60 -2.65
C ARG A 145 1.75 -11.93 -2.10
N VAL A 146 1.40 -11.32 -0.98
CA VAL A 146 0.18 -11.63 -0.23
C VAL A 146 -0.53 -10.38 0.20
N ALA A 147 -1.86 -10.37 0.11
CA ALA A 147 -2.70 -9.38 0.78
C ALA A 147 -3.38 -9.97 2.01
N LYS A 148 -3.43 -9.21 3.10
CA LYS A 148 -4.16 -9.53 4.34
C LYS A 148 -5.20 -8.45 4.58
N CYS A 149 -6.42 -8.83 4.96
CA CYS A 149 -7.50 -7.88 5.18
C CYS A 149 -8.39 -8.32 6.34
N ARG A 150 -8.58 -7.40 7.30
CA ARG A 150 -9.52 -7.53 8.43
C ARG A 150 -10.27 -6.22 8.63
N LEU A 151 -11.57 -6.26 8.38
CA LEU A 151 -12.47 -5.12 8.44
C LEU A 151 -13.17 -5.02 9.80
N GLY A 152 -13.69 -3.83 10.11
CA GLY A 152 -14.46 -3.50 11.30
C GLY A 152 -13.71 -2.73 12.38
N SER A 153 -12.37 -2.69 12.32
CA SER A 153 -11.54 -1.93 13.28
C SER A 153 -11.26 -0.50 12.79
N TYR A 154 -10.71 -0.38 11.58
CA TYR A 154 -10.31 0.91 10.98
C TYR A 154 -11.09 1.25 9.72
N TYR A 155 -11.54 0.23 8.98
CA TYR A 155 -12.35 0.38 7.77
C TYR A 155 -13.64 -0.40 7.92
N ASP A 156 -14.68 0.08 7.25
CA ASP A 156 -16.03 -0.47 7.36
C ASP A 156 -16.09 -1.95 6.95
N THR A 157 -17.04 -2.68 7.52
CA THR A 157 -17.29 -4.08 7.16
C THR A 157 -17.94 -4.18 5.78
N MET A 158 -17.83 -5.35 5.15
CA MET A 158 -18.56 -5.63 3.92
C MET A 158 -20.09 -5.47 4.16
N PRO A 159 -20.89 -5.18 3.11
CA PRO A 159 -22.35 -5.02 3.25
C PRO A 159 -23.08 -6.24 3.83
N ASP A 160 -22.49 -7.43 3.72
CA ASP A 160 -22.99 -8.69 4.30
C ASP A 160 -22.54 -8.91 5.77
N GLY A 161 -21.86 -7.94 6.37
CA GLY A 161 -21.23 -8.03 7.69
C GLY A 161 -19.89 -8.76 7.69
N GLY A 162 -19.37 -9.13 6.51
CA GLY A 162 -18.08 -9.78 6.34
C GLY A 162 -16.92 -8.93 6.85
N LYS A 163 -15.99 -9.58 7.56
CA LYS A 163 -14.78 -8.95 8.09
C LYS A 163 -13.58 -9.04 7.15
N SER A 164 -13.78 -9.42 5.90
CA SER A 164 -12.73 -9.44 4.89
C SER A 164 -13.31 -9.20 3.51
N MET A 165 -12.54 -8.52 2.66
CA MET A 165 -12.82 -8.44 1.23
C MET A 165 -12.61 -9.78 0.51
N PHE A 166 -11.96 -10.75 1.17
CA PHE A 166 -11.56 -12.04 0.60
C PHE A 166 -12.48 -13.17 1.09
N GLY A 167 -13.62 -13.36 0.41
CA GLY A 167 -14.67 -14.29 0.84
C GLY A 167 -15.06 -15.39 -0.16
N GLY A 168 -14.42 -15.46 -1.34
CA GLY A 168 -14.78 -16.43 -2.37
C GLY A 168 -13.59 -17.25 -2.88
N GLY A 169 -13.41 -18.48 -2.41
CA GLY A 169 -12.32 -19.37 -2.87
C GLY A 169 -11.11 -19.38 -1.93
N ARG A 170 -9.87 -19.52 -2.49
CA ARG A 170 -8.56 -19.75 -1.82
C ARG A 170 -8.15 -18.76 -0.69
N SER A 171 -9.06 -17.94 -0.17
CA SER A 171 -8.87 -17.17 1.06
C SER A 171 -8.47 -18.11 2.19
N ILE A 172 -7.23 -17.97 2.67
CA ILE A 172 -6.77 -18.69 3.85
C ILE A 172 -7.32 -17.91 5.04
N GLY A 173 -8.35 -18.46 5.68
CA GLY A 173 -8.92 -17.86 6.87
C GLY A 173 -7.82 -17.64 7.91
N THR A 174 -7.65 -16.40 8.33
CA THR A 174 -6.85 -16.08 9.52
C THR A 174 -7.82 -16.13 10.69
N GLY A 175 -7.51 -16.93 11.73
CA GLY A 175 -8.38 -17.05 12.90
C GLY A 175 -8.85 -15.67 13.39
N GLY A 176 -10.16 -15.49 13.57
CA GLY A 176 -10.76 -14.21 14.02
C GLY A 176 -11.45 -13.37 12.94
N GLY A 177 -11.63 -13.89 11.72
CA GLY A 177 -12.50 -13.28 10.69
C GLY A 177 -11.78 -12.46 9.61
N GLY A 178 -10.45 -12.38 9.67
CA GLY A 178 -9.64 -11.79 8.60
C GLY A 178 -9.36 -12.79 7.47
N GLY A 179 -9.10 -12.29 6.27
CA GLY A 179 -8.76 -13.08 5.10
C GLY A 179 -7.34 -12.81 4.59
N LYS A 180 -6.79 -13.79 3.88
CA LYS A 180 -5.48 -13.70 3.22
C LYS A 180 -5.56 -14.28 1.81
N VAL A 181 -5.04 -13.57 0.81
CA VAL A 181 -4.98 -14.03 -0.59
C VAL A 181 -3.60 -13.83 -1.21
N PRO A 182 -3.14 -14.74 -2.09
CA PRO A 182 -1.94 -14.51 -2.90
C PRO A 182 -2.21 -13.47 -3.99
N LEU A 183 -1.24 -12.61 -4.25
CA LEU A 183 -1.28 -11.54 -5.23
C LEU A 183 -0.74 -12.05 -6.59
N GLN A 184 -1.50 -11.78 -7.63
CA GLN A 184 -1.08 -11.94 -9.03
C GLN A 184 -0.41 -10.68 -9.56
N SER A 185 -0.97 -9.50 -9.25
CA SER A 185 -0.43 -8.21 -9.68
C SER A 185 -0.74 -7.12 -8.65
N LEU A 186 0.11 -6.09 -8.62
CA LEU A 186 -0.11 -4.87 -7.86
C LEU A 186 0.40 -3.67 -8.66
N ARG A 187 -0.50 -2.71 -8.87
CA ARG A 187 -0.24 -1.47 -9.60
C ARG A 187 -0.67 -0.26 -8.79
N VAL A 188 0.03 0.85 -8.97
CA VAL A 188 -0.26 2.10 -8.28
C VAL A 188 -0.39 3.23 -9.29
N TYR A 189 -1.51 3.95 -9.18
CA TYR A 189 -1.86 5.07 -10.02
C TYR A 189 -1.81 6.37 -9.24
N VAL A 190 -1.22 7.40 -9.84
CA VAL A 190 -1.12 8.76 -9.29
C VAL A 190 -1.64 9.76 -10.32
N ALA A 191 -1.90 11.00 -9.90
CA ALA A 191 -2.19 12.07 -10.84
C ALA A 191 -0.94 12.39 -11.68
N LEU A 192 -1.07 12.33 -13.00
CA LEU A 192 -0.11 12.99 -13.88
C LEU A 192 -0.35 14.50 -13.72
N GLY A 193 0.59 15.19 -13.09
CA GLY A 193 0.57 16.65 -13.03
C GLY A 193 0.41 17.29 -14.41
N GLN A 194 -0.06 18.53 -14.46
CA GLN A 194 -0.18 19.27 -15.73
C GLN A 194 1.17 19.82 -16.25
N SER A 195 2.28 19.53 -15.57
CA SER A 195 3.62 19.94 -16.00
C SER A 195 4.14 19.05 -17.13
N ASP A 196 5.00 19.58 -17.99
CA ASP A 196 5.60 18.82 -19.09
C ASP A 196 6.47 17.64 -18.60
N LEU A 197 6.87 17.65 -17.32
CA LEU A 197 7.47 16.52 -16.59
C LEU A 197 6.51 15.33 -16.43
N ALA A 198 5.23 15.60 -16.19
CA ALA A 198 4.22 14.60 -15.94
C ALA A 198 3.54 14.10 -17.23
N LYS A 199 3.53 14.89 -18.31
CA LYS A 199 3.17 14.40 -19.66
C LYS A 199 4.21 13.43 -20.21
N ASN A 200 5.47 13.62 -19.85
CA ASN A 200 6.60 12.74 -20.19
C ASN A 200 6.99 11.87 -18.99
N TYR A 201 6.05 11.52 -18.12
CA TYR A 201 6.32 10.69 -16.95
C TYR A 201 6.83 9.32 -17.41
N VAL A 202 8.14 9.15 -17.29
CA VAL A 202 8.79 7.85 -17.28
C VAL A 202 8.98 7.54 -15.79
N PRO A 203 8.37 6.48 -15.25
CA PRO A 203 8.74 5.97 -13.93
C PRO A 203 10.28 5.87 -13.92
N ASN A 204 10.93 6.51 -12.95
CA ASN A 204 12.40 6.62 -12.76
C ASN A 204 13.13 7.89 -13.23
N LEU A 205 12.49 8.93 -13.80
CA LEU A 205 13.28 10.06 -14.36
C LEU A 205 14.10 10.90 -13.35
N PHE A 206 13.79 10.85 -12.04
CA PHE A 206 14.43 11.71 -11.03
C PHE A 206 15.05 11.02 -9.82
N GLN A 207 15.04 9.68 -9.75
CA GLN A 207 15.69 8.96 -8.64
C GLN A 207 16.83 8.05 -9.05
N TRP A 208 16.87 7.53 -10.29
CA TRP A 208 17.91 6.60 -10.71
C TRP A 208 18.27 6.73 -12.19
N GLN A 209 19.57 6.71 -12.49
CA GLN A 209 20.06 6.57 -13.85
C GLN A 209 19.71 5.17 -14.40
N PRO A 210 19.57 4.99 -15.73
CA PRO A 210 19.37 3.68 -16.33
C PRO A 210 20.41 2.66 -15.80
N GLY A 211 19.93 1.57 -15.18
CA GLY A 211 20.76 0.49 -14.59
C GLY A 211 21.07 0.61 -13.09
N GLU A 212 20.74 1.71 -12.40
CA GLU A 212 20.89 1.79 -10.93
C GLU A 212 19.88 0.95 -10.18
N LEU A 213 18.63 0.88 -10.67
CA LEU A 213 17.63 -0.05 -10.13
C LEU A 213 18.07 -1.51 -10.29
N GLU A 214 18.73 -1.86 -11.40
CA GLU A 214 19.24 -3.21 -11.62
C GLU A 214 20.37 -3.56 -10.65
N LYS A 215 21.24 -2.60 -10.31
CA LYS A 215 22.28 -2.78 -9.28
C LYS A 215 21.71 -2.96 -7.87
N ILE A 216 20.61 -2.28 -7.54
CA ILE A 216 19.91 -2.52 -6.28
C ILE A 216 19.31 -3.94 -6.30
N ARG A 217 18.71 -4.34 -7.43
CA ARG A 217 18.15 -5.69 -7.64
C ARG A 217 19.19 -6.81 -7.56
N GLU A 218 20.45 -6.56 -7.90
CA GLU A 218 21.53 -7.54 -7.75
C GLU A 218 21.77 -7.95 -6.29
N ASN A 219 21.42 -7.10 -5.32
CA ASN A 219 21.52 -7.43 -3.90
C ASN A 219 20.29 -8.17 -3.36
N ASP A 220 19.16 -8.16 -4.07
CA ASP A 220 17.92 -8.82 -3.65
C ASP A 220 18.02 -10.36 -3.64
N GLY A 221 18.96 -10.92 -4.40
CA GLY A 221 19.23 -12.36 -4.47
C GLY A 221 20.12 -12.92 -3.35
N LYS A 222 20.67 -12.07 -2.48
CA LYS A 222 21.47 -12.53 -1.34
C LYS A 222 20.58 -12.68 -0.13
N SER A 223 20.00 -13.87 0.01
CA SER A 223 19.54 -14.35 1.31
C SER A 223 20.68 -14.13 2.30
N VAL A 224 20.48 -13.25 3.29
CA VAL A 224 21.37 -13.16 4.44
C VAL A 224 21.24 -14.49 5.16
N GLU A 225 22.17 -15.41 4.90
CA GLU A 225 22.35 -16.58 5.75
C GLU A 225 22.61 -16.08 7.19
N PRO A 226 22.02 -16.72 8.21
CA PRO A 226 22.26 -16.33 9.59
C PRO A 226 23.68 -16.74 9.97
N ASP A 227 24.65 -15.88 9.72
CA ASP A 227 26.01 -16.17 10.12
C ASP A 227 26.14 -16.11 11.65
N SER A 228 26.89 -17.10 12.06
CA SER A 228 27.04 -17.76 13.31
C SER A 228 27.78 -16.93 14.37
N LYS A 229 27.37 -17.16 15.62
CA LYS A 229 28.20 -17.15 16.84
C LYS A 229 29.04 -15.88 17.09
N VAL A 230 28.45 -14.93 17.82
CA VAL A 230 29.25 -14.02 18.67
C VAL A 230 29.67 -14.80 19.94
N PRO A 231 30.97 -14.96 20.24
CA PRO A 231 31.39 -15.64 21.45
C PRO A 231 31.13 -14.76 22.68
N ARG A 232 30.45 -15.34 23.66
CA ARG A 232 30.17 -14.73 24.96
C ARG A 232 31.49 -14.65 25.75
N LYS A 233 32.14 -13.47 25.76
CA LYS A 233 33.20 -13.19 26.73
C LYS A 233 32.59 -13.00 28.11
N THR A 234 32.84 -13.97 28.98
CA THR A 234 32.71 -13.83 30.42
C THR A 234 33.89 -13.01 30.94
N ASP A 235 33.63 -11.88 31.57
CA ASP A 235 34.57 -11.31 32.54
C ASP A 235 33.81 -10.86 33.80
N LYS A 236 34.23 -11.45 34.92
CA LYS A 236 33.87 -11.06 36.28
C LYS A 236 34.80 -9.93 36.72
N SER A 237 34.26 -8.84 37.27
CA SER A 237 34.93 -7.91 38.19
C SER A 237 33.91 -6.85 38.61
N THR A 238 33.25 -6.99 39.77
CA THR A 238 33.51 -6.27 41.03
C THR A 238 33.48 -4.73 40.94
N GLY A 239 32.39 -4.16 41.49
CA GLY A 239 32.38 -3.05 42.45
C GLY A 239 32.95 -1.68 42.03
N GLY A 240 32.07 -0.66 42.00
CA GLY A 240 32.49 0.73 42.10
C GLY A 240 31.51 1.69 41.43
N GLY A 241 30.71 2.41 42.23
CA GLY A 241 29.78 3.42 41.75
C GLY A 241 30.49 4.71 41.29
N ALA A 242 29.95 5.31 40.24
CA ALA A 242 29.99 6.75 39.99
C ALA A 242 28.91 7.07 38.95
N GLY A 243 27.98 7.96 39.31
CA GLY A 243 26.82 8.30 38.50
C GLY A 243 27.19 9.07 37.23
N PHE A 244 26.58 8.70 36.11
CA PHE A 244 26.60 9.46 34.86
C PHE A 244 25.36 10.37 34.83
N LYS A 245 25.54 11.68 34.92
CA LYS A 245 24.49 12.69 34.69
C LYS A 245 24.46 13.09 33.21
N PHE A 246 23.25 13.22 32.66
CA PHE A 246 23.02 13.70 31.29
C PHE A 246 22.91 15.23 31.21
N PRO A 247 23.30 15.84 30.08
CA PRO A 247 23.61 17.26 29.98
C PRO A 247 22.36 18.12 29.71
N TRP A 248 21.37 18.07 30.60
CA TRP A 248 20.32 19.10 30.72
C TRP A 248 19.66 19.10 32.11
N GLN A 249 20.26 18.44 33.10
CA GLN A 249 19.90 18.62 34.50
C GLN A 249 20.82 19.66 35.12
N LYS A 250 20.26 20.83 35.45
CA LYS A 250 20.91 21.87 36.26
C LYS A 250 21.36 21.34 37.62
#